data_AF-A0AAE1JBN5-F1
#
_entry.id   AF-A0AAE1JBN5-F1
#
_cell.length_a   1.000
_cell.length_b   1.000
_cell.length_c   1.000
_cell.angle_alpha   90.00
_cell.angle_beta   90.00
_cell.angle_gamma   90.00
#
_symmetry.space_group_name_H-M   'P 1'
#
loop_
_entity.id
_entity.type
_entity.pdbx_description
1 polymer ?
#
loop_
_entity_poly.entity_id
_entity_poly.type
_entity_poly.pdbx_seq_one_letter_code
_entity_poly.pdbx_strand_id
1 'polypeptide(L)' 'MSKLTGDIAISFSQLTELTSLDLSDNNLSGTIPEFLSELRKLKVLNLRGNKLTGSIPKILKEKSDLDMSLDGNPIFA' A
#
# COMPACT_ATOMS: atom_id res chain seq x y z
N MET A 1 4.93 9.18 17.06
CA MET A 1 3.60 9.44 16.48
C MET A 1 3.78 9.91 15.06
N SER A 2 3.75 9.00 14.08
CA SER A 2 3.59 9.36 12.68
C SER A 2 2.12 9.75 12.46
N LYS A 3 1.88 10.87 11.77
CA LYS A 3 0.55 11.47 11.53
C LYS A 3 0.32 11.68 10.04
N LEU A 4 0.90 10.85 9.17
CA LEU A 4 0.67 11.01 7.73
C LEU A 4 -0.81 10.81 7.44
N THR A 5 -1.36 11.71 6.62
CA THR A 5 -2.78 11.74 6.24
C THR A 5 -2.88 11.89 4.73
N GLY A 6 -4.09 11.68 4.20
CA GLY A 6 -4.34 11.73 2.78
C GLY A 6 -4.03 10.40 2.11
N ASP A 7 -3.94 10.43 0.79
CA ASP A 7 -3.84 9.22 -0.03
C ASP A 7 -2.38 8.87 -0.35
N ILE A 8 -2.15 7.62 -0.76
CA ILE A 8 -0.84 7.20 -1.27
C ILE A 8 -0.60 7.88 -2.62
N ALA A 9 0.37 8.79 -2.67
CA ALA A 9 0.58 9.68 -3.81
C ALA A 9 1.06 8.94 -5.07
N ILE A 10 0.50 9.30 -6.23
CA ILE A 10 0.87 8.76 -7.56
C ILE A 10 2.35 8.95 -7.90
N SER A 11 3.02 9.93 -7.30
CA SER A 11 4.47 10.15 -7.48
C SER A 11 5.31 8.95 -7.06
N PHE A 12 4.80 8.05 -6.20
CA PHE A 12 5.51 6.83 -5.81
C PHE A 12 5.65 5.85 -6.97
N SER A 13 4.88 5.99 -8.05
CA SER A 13 5.08 5.24 -9.31
C SER A 13 6.49 5.41 -9.89
N GLN A 14 7.17 6.52 -9.59
CA GLN A 14 8.53 6.80 -10.08
C GLN A 14 9.62 6.07 -9.30
N LEU A 15 9.29 5.43 -8.17
CA LEU A 15 10.23 4.69 -7.33
C LEU A 15 10.46 3.27 -7.89
N THR A 16 10.89 3.18 -9.14
CA THR A 16 11.02 1.91 -9.89
C THR A 16 12.00 0.91 -9.27
N GLU A 17 12.91 1.40 -8.43
CA GLU A 17 13.91 0.62 -7.69
C GLU A 17 13.47 0.23 -6.28
N LEU A 18 12.26 0.63 -5.84
CA LEU A 18 11.76 0.39 -4.50
C LEU A 18 11.55 -1.11 -4.24
N THR A 19 12.14 -1.61 -3.16
CA THR A 19 12.02 -3.00 -2.73
C THR A 19 11.13 -3.18 -1.51
N SER A 20 11.02 -2.15 -0.67
CA SER A 20 10.21 -2.16 0.54
C SER A 20 9.55 -0.80 0.74
N LEU A 21 8.24 -0.81 0.99
CA LEU A 21 7.46 0.36 1.37
C LEU A 21 6.73 0.08 2.68
N ASP A 22 7.13 0.78 3.75
CA ASP A 22 6.44 0.73 5.04
C ASP A 22 5.78 2.09 5.32
N LEU A 23 4.45 2.08 5.35
CA LEU A 23 3.60 3.21 5.71
C LEU A 23 2.67 2.86 6.88
N SER A 24 3.02 1.82 7.65
CA SER A 24 2.18 1.33 8.74
C SER A 24 2.00 2.35 9.86
N ASP A 25 0.92 2.18 10.62
CA ASP A 25 0.56 2.98 11.79
C ASP A 25 0.52 4.50 11.48
N ASN A 26 -0.24 4.84 10.43
CA ASN A 26 -0.52 6.22 10.01
C ASN A 26 -2.04 6.47 9.90
N ASN A 27 -2.41 7.68 9.49
CA ASN A 27 -3.80 8.06 9.21
C ASN A 27 -4.06 8.18 7.70
N LEU A 28 -3.36 7.41 6.86
CA LEU A 28 -3.59 7.41 5.42
C LEU A 28 -5.00 6.91 5.12
N SER A 29 -5.63 7.53 4.14
CA SER A 29 -7.01 7.26 3.71
C SER A 29 -7.05 6.97 2.21
N GLY A 30 -8.26 6.83 1.66
CA GLY A 30 -8.44 6.52 0.24
C GLY A 30 -8.24 5.04 -0.06
N THR A 31 -7.97 4.72 -1.31
CA THR A 31 -7.81 3.34 -1.79
C THR A 31 -6.34 2.95 -1.95
N ILE A 32 -6.06 1.65 -2.07
CA ILE A 32 -4.74 1.16 -2.46
C ILE A 32 -4.56 1.41 -3.97
N PRO A 33 -3.60 2.24 -4.40
CA PRO A 33 -3.45 2.56 -5.82
C PRO A 33 -2.95 1.39 -6.66
N GLU A 34 -3.45 1.27 -7.89
CA GLU A 34 -3.05 0.21 -8.81
C GLU A 34 -1.58 0.29 -9.23
N PHE A 35 -0.99 1.49 -9.27
CA PHE A 35 0.42 1.68 -9.66
C PHE A 35 1.41 0.94 -8.75
N LEU A 36 1.02 0.60 -7.51
CA LEU A 36 1.88 -0.19 -6.62
C LEU A 36 2.17 -1.58 -7.21
N SER A 37 1.31 -2.08 -8.10
CA SER A 37 1.55 -3.31 -8.85
C SER A 37 2.64 -3.17 -9.93
N GLU A 38 2.90 -1.95 -10.41
CA GLU A 38 3.90 -1.65 -11.44
C GLU A 38 5.32 -1.56 -10.86
N LEU A 39 5.46 -1.44 -9.53
CA LEU A 39 6.73 -1.47 -8.82
C LEU A 39 7.30 -2.90 -8.79
N ARG A 40 7.91 -3.31 -9.91
CA ARG A 40 8.35 -4.70 -10.13
C ARG A 40 9.32 -5.24 -9.09
N LYS A 41 10.12 -4.36 -8.48
CA LYS A 41 11.11 -4.69 -7.46
C LYS A 41 10.53 -4.74 -6.05
N LEU A 42 9.30 -4.28 -5.85
CA LEU A 42 8.65 -4.26 -4.55
C LEU A 42 8.38 -5.69 -4.07
N LYS A 43 8.90 -5.98 -2.87
CA LYS A 43 8.78 -7.27 -2.17
C LYS A 43 8.04 -7.14 -0.85
N VAL A 44 8.02 -5.95 -0.26
CA VAL A 44 7.33 -5.68 1.01
C VAL A 44 6.47 -4.45 0.86
N LEU A 45 5.18 -4.59 1.17
CA LEU A 45 4.20 -3.51 1.25
C LEU A 45 3.46 -3.59 2.59
N ASN A 46 3.89 -2.76 3.55
CA ASN A 46 3.25 -2.69 4.86
C ASN A 46 2.37 -1.42 4.94
N LEU A 47 1.06 -1.61 4.89
CA LEU A 47 0.04 -0.56 5.03
C LEU A 47 -0.82 -0.75 6.28
N ARG A 48 -0.40 -1.63 7.19
CA ARG A 48 -1.10 -1.95 8.45
C ARG A 48 -1.47 -0.69 9.23
N GLY A 49 -2.63 -0.69 9.87
CA GLY A 49 -3.02 0.34 10.83
C GLY A 49 -3.22 1.72 10.18
N ASN A 50 -3.85 1.74 9.01
CA ASN A 50 -4.28 2.96 8.32
C ASN A 50 -5.82 3.00 8.20
N LYS A 51 -6.35 3.99 7.48
CA LYS A 51 -7.78 4.17 7.21
C LYS A 51 -8.12 3.90 5.74
N LEU A 52 -7.41 2.97 5.11
CA LEU A 52 -7.59 2.63 3.69
C LEU A 52 -8.91 1.87 3.49
N THR A 53 -9.66 2.26 2.47
CA THR A 53 -10.97 1.69 2.09
C THR A 53 -10.94 1.15 0.65
N GLY A 54 -12.07 0.64 0.17
CA GLY A 54 -12.21 0.15 -1.20
C GLY A 54 -11.85 -1.33 -1.35
N SER A 55 -11.21 -1.68 -2.46
CA SER A 55 -10.79 -3.05 -2.73
C SER A 55 -9.28 -3.13 -2.98
N ILE A 56 -8.70 -4.28 -2.65
CA ILE A 56 -7.29 -4.55 -2.97
C ILE A 56 -7.20 -4.83 -4.47
N PRO A 57 -6.37 -4.10 -5.24
CA PRO A 57 -6.19 -4.32 -6.66
C PRO A 57 -5.85 -5.79 -6.97
N LYS A 58 -6.55 -6.38 -7.94
CA LYS A 58 -6.41 -7.80 -8.29
C LYS A 58 -4.96 -8.19 -8.60
N ILE A 59 -4.25 -7.34 -9.34
CA ILE A 59 -2.85 -7.56 -9.74
C ILE A 59 -1.93 -7.61 -8.51
N LEU A 60 -2.20 -6.78 -7.49
CA LEU A 60 -1.46 -6.84 -6.23
C LEU A 60 -1.71 -8.15 -5.47
N LYS A 61 -2.93 -8.68 -5.49
CA LYS A 61 -3.25 -9.99 -4.88
C LYS A 61 -2.57 -11.16 -5.61
N GLU A 62 -2.39 -11.05 -6.92
CA GLU A 62 -1.78 -12.09 -7.76
C GLU A 62 -0.25 -12.08 -7.70
N LYS A 63 0.36 -11.04 -7.11
CA LYS A 63 1.80 -10.87 -6.99
C LYS A 63 2.37 -11.82 -5.91
N SER A 64 2.72 -13.04 -6.32
CA SER A 64 3.15 -14.12 -5.42
C SER A 64 4.45 -13.86 -4.66
N ASP A 65 5.25 -12.88 -5.10
CA ASP A 65 6.53 -12.49 -4.52
C ASP A 65 6.42 -11.25 -3.60
N LEU A 66 5.21 -10.78 -3.33
CA LEU A 66 4.93 -9.61 -2.49
C LEU A 66 4.40 -10.04 -1.13
N ASP A 67 5.14 -9.69 -0.08
CA ASP A 67 4.64 -9.71 1.29
C ASP A 67 3.84 -8.43 1.54
N MET A 68 2.54 -8.58 1.82
CA MET A 68 1.61 -7.47 2.01
C MET A 68 0.89 -7.58 3.35
N SER A 69 0.98 -6.54 4.17
CA SER A 69 0.20 -6.40 5.40
C SER A 69 -0.79 -5.25 5.30
N LEU A 70 -2.08 -5.56 5.48
CA LEU A 70 -3.19 -4.61 5.44
C LEU A 70 -4.01 -4.60 6.74
N ASP A 71 -3.58 -5.34 7.77
CA ASP A 71 -4.32 -5.50 9.02
C ASP A 71 -4.66 -4.15 9.65
N GLY A 72 -5.84 -4.05 10.27
CA GLY A 72 -6.28 -2.82 10.91
C GLY A 72 -6.67 -1.70 9.93
N ASN A 73 -6.91 -2.01 8.65
CA ASN A 73 -7.59 -1.12 7.71
C ASN A 73 -9.07 -1.49 7.56
N PRO A 74 -9.96 -0.52 7.32
CA PRO A 74 -11.39 -0.77 7.06
C PRO A 74 -11.68 -1.42 5.69
N ILE A 75 -10.68 -1.70 4.86
CA ILE A 75 -10.81 -2.37 3.55
C ILE A 75 -11.37 -3.80 3.62
N PHE A 76 -11.39 -4.40 4.81
CA PHE A 76 -11.95 -5.74 5.06
C PHE A 76 -13.34 -5.72 5.70
N ALA A 77 -13.91 -4.53 5.94
CA ALA A 77 -15.23 -4.35 6.55
C ALA A 77 -16.37 -4.37 5.51
#